data_AF-X1K1I7-F1
#
_entry.id   AF-X1K1I7-F1
#
_cell.length_a   1.000
_cell.length_b   1.000
_cell.length_c   1.000
_cell.angle_alpha   90.00
_cell.angle_beta   90.00
_cell.angle_gamma   90.00
#
_symmetry.space_group_name_H-M   'P 1'
#
loop_
_entity.id
_entity.type
_entity.pdbx_description
1 polymer ?
#
loop_
_entity_poly.entity_id
_entity_poly.type
_entity_poly.pdbx_seq_one_letter_code
_entity_poly.pdbx_strand_id
1 'polypeptide(L)'
;MALKRPDFISESDWRLVVRYCENYNFTPYLIAAIGWHETHWGKLGAGRYGWILGYGYFPGSTVKEKYRGMENQLKGACPMLAKYFHFPVTQSSCINFAVNHYKPGVPRAWGKSVYSIYSGLEKDIVPQHTHTEVADMSGKL
;
A
#
# COMPACT_ATOMS: atom_id res chain seq x y z
N MET A 1 15.55 2.92 11.19
CA MET A 1 14.49 3.95 11.31
C MET A 1 13.21 3.26 11.75
N ALA A 2 12.50 3.79 12.74
CA ALA A 2 11.19 3.25 13.11
C ALA A 2 10.18 3.55 11.99
N LEU A 3 9.46 2.53 11.51
CA LEU A 3 8.42 2.70 10.50
C LEU A 3 7.24 3.47 11.09
N LYS A 4 6.90 4.63 10.51
CA LYS A 4 5.75 5.42 10.94
C LYS A 4 4.46 4.69 10.56
N ARG A 5 3.62 4.39 11.53
CA ARG A 5 2.30 3.80 11.28
C ARG A 5 1.39 4.82 10.55
N PRO A 6 0.68 4.43 9.48
CA PRO A 6 -0.37 5.26 8.91
C PRO A 6 -1.56 5.38 9.88
N ASP A 7 -2.11 6.58 10.07
CA ASP A 7 -3.13 6.88 11.09
C ASP A 7 -4.42 6.07 10.94
N PHE A 8 -4.74 5.64 9.72
CA PHE A 8 -5.93 4.85 9.42
C PHE A 8 -5.81 3.35 9.76
N ILE A 9 -4.63 2.88 10.16
CA ILE A 9 -4.37 1.49 10.52
C ILE A 9 -4.23 1.40 12.04
N SER A 10 -4.91 0.46 12.70
CA SER A 10 -4.72 0.24 14.13
C SER A 10 -3.29 -0.19 14.46
N GLU A 11 -2.82 0.07 15.69
CA GLU A 11 -1.47 -0.35 16.11
C GLU A 11 -1.28 -1.88 16.00
N SER A 12 -2.29 -2.67 16.36
CA SER A 12 -2.26 -4.12 16.26
C SER A 12 -2.16 -4.61 14.81
N ASP A 13 -2.92 -4.01 13.89
CA ASP A 13 -2.86 -4.38 12.47
C ASP A 13 -1.53 -3.96 11.86
N TRP A 14 -1.02 -2.78 12.21
CA TRP A 14 0.26 -2.30 11.69
C TRP A 14 1.42 -3.20 12.09
N ARG A 15 1.48 -3.62 13.36
CA ARG A 15 2.48 -4.60 13.82
C ARG A 15 2.40 -5.91 13.04
N LEU A 16 1.18 -6.36 12.73
CA LEU A 16 0.98 -7.55 11.93
C LEU A 16 1.49 -7.35 10.51
N VAL A 17 1.15 -6.24 9.86
CA VAL A 17 1.62 -5.89 8.51
C VAL A 17 3.14 -5.85 8.46
N VAL A 18 3.79 -5.12 9.38
CA VAL A 18 5.25 -5.01 9.46
C VAL A 18 5.88 -6.38 9.58
N ARG A 19 5.44 -7.21 10.54
CA ARG A 19 5.96 -8.57 10.74
C ARG A 19 5.87 -9.45 9.49
N TYR A 20 4.76 -9.40 8.78
CA TYR A 20 4.61 -10.16 7.53
C TYR A 20 5.53 -9.61 6.43
N CYS A 21 5.61 -8.29 6.27
CA CYS A 21 6.42 -7.68 5.22
C CYS A 21 7.92 -7.89 5.44
N GLU A 22 8.38 -7.88 6.70
CA GLU A 22 9.75 -8.25 7.09
C GLU A 22 10.10 -9.69 6.64
N ASN A 23 9.20 -10.65 6.86
CA ASN A 23 9.42 -12.05 6.45
C ASN A 23 9.57 -12.23 4.93
N TYR A 24 9.03 -11.32 4.13
CA TYR A 24 9.05 -11.38 2.67
C TYR A 24 9.97 -10.32 2.05
N ASN A 25 10.71 -9.56 2.87
CA ASN A 25 11.63 -8.51 2.44
C ASN A 25 11.01 -7.47 1.49
N PHE A 26 9.81 -6.97 1.81
CA PHE A 26 9.19 -5.85 1.09
C PHE A 26 8.57 -4.81 2.03
N THR A 27 8.14 -3.67 1.50
CA THR A 27 7.73 -2.52 2.32
C THR A 27 6.28 -2.66 2.82
N PRO A 28 6.02 -2.44 4.12
CA PRO A 28 4.67 -2.51 4.66
C PRO A 28 3.76 -1.39 4.14
N TYR A 29 4.33 -0.29 3.63
CA TYR A 29 3.53 0.79 3.04
C TYR A 29 2.83 0.37 1.75
N LEU A 30 3.34 -0.64 1.03
CA LEU A 30 2.65 -1.17 -0.14
C LEU A 30 1.35 -1.90 0.26
N ILE A 31 1.37 -2.65 1.37
CA ILE A 31 0.16 -3.27 1.93
C ILE A 31 -0.83 -2.19 2.38
N ALA A 32 -0.36 -1.17 3.10
CA ALA A 32 -1.18 -0.04 3.54
C ALA A 32 -1.85 0.65 2.34
N ALA A 33 -1.10 0.91 1.27
CA ALA A 33 -1.61 1.53 0.05
C ALA A 33 -2.67 0.68 -0.65
N ILE A 34 -2.44 -0.62 -0.79
CA ILE A 34 -3.42 -1.56 -1.38
C ILE A 34 -4.68 -1.60 -0.52
N GLY A 35 -4.57 -1.79 0.80
CA GLY A 35 -5.74 -1.86 1.69
C GLY A 35 -6.54 -0.56 1.72
N TRP A 36 -5.87 0.59 1.65
CA TRP A 36 -6.54 1.88 1.53
C TRP A 36 -7.28 2.02 0.20
N HIS A 37 -6.62 1.69 -0.92
CA HIS A 37 -7.23 1.73 -2.24
C HIS A 37 -8.47 0.83 -2.35
N GLU A 38 -8.34 -0.42 -1.91
CA GLU A 38 -9.36 -1.46 -2.07
C GLU A 38 -10.60 -1.20 -1.22
N THR A 39 -10.39 -0.89 0.07
CA THR A 39 -11.49 -0.91 1.03
C THR A 39 -11.45 0.23 2.04
N HIS A 40 -10.56 1.21 1.86
CA HIS A 40 -10.27 2.22 2.86
C HIS A 40 -9.94 1.57 4.22
N TRP A 41 -9.10 0.53 4.15
CA TRP A 41 -8.70 -0.28 5.30
C TRP A 41 -9.89 -0.89 6.06
N GLY A 42 -10.80 -1.55 5.33
CA GLY A 42 -11.96 -2.25 5.91
C GLY A 42 -13.23 -1.42 6.06
N LYS A 43 -13.22 -0.13 5.71
CA LYS A 43 -14.39 0.76 5.85
C LYS A 43 -15.43 0.61 4.73
N LEU A 44 -15.06 0.05 3.59
CA LEU A 44 -15.91 -0.07 2.40
C LEU A 44 -16.05 -1.52 1.92
N GLY A 45 -17.16 -1.80 1.22
CA GLY A 45 -17.39 -3.03 0.47
C GLY A 45 -17.10 -4.32 1.26
N ALA A 46 -16.40 -5.25 0.62
CA ALA A 46 -15.99 -6.53 1.22
C ALA A 46 -15.03 -6.36 2.42
N GLY A 47 -14.36 -5.21 2.53
CA GLY A 47 -13.47 -4.90 3.65
C GLY A 47 -14.21 -4.91 5.00
N ARG A 48 -15.47 -4.47 5.03
CA ARG A 48 -16.31 -4.50 6.25
C ARG A 48 -16.52 -5.90 6.81
N TYR A 49 -16.34 -6.92 5.97
CA TYR A 49 -16.52 -8.31 6.33
C TYR A 49 -15.20 -9.07 6.47
N GLY A 50 -14.05 -8.39 6.33
CA GLY A 50 -12.73 -8.97 6.58
C GLY A 50 -11.84 -9.17 5.36
N TRP A 51 -12.25 -8.73 4.16
CA TRP A 51 -11.40 -8.72 2.95
C TRP A 51 -10.72 -7.37 2.77
N ILE A 52 -9.90 -6.99 3.75
CA ILE A 52 -9.29 -5.64 3.84
C ILE A 52 -8.45 -5.29 2.60
N LEU A 53 -7.79 -6.27 1.98
CA LEU A 53 -6.96 -6.08 0.79
C LEU A 53 -7.68 -6.46 -0.51
N GLY A 54 -8.98 -6.74 -0.46
CA GLY A 54 -9.76 -7.27 -1.59
C GLY A 54 -9.30 -8.67 -2.06
N TYR A 55 -8.29 -9.27 -1.42
CA TYR A 55 -7.67 -10.50 -1.90
C TYR A 55 -8.61 -11.70 -1.75
N GLY A 56 -8.88 -12.39 -2.85
CA GLY A 56 -9.79 -13.54 -2.87
C GLY A 56 -11.28 -13.17 -2.93
N TYR A 57 -11.60 -11.89 -3.11
CA TYR A 57 -12.95 -11.41 -3.35
C TYR A 57 -13.08 -10.94 -4.80
N PHE A 58 -13.84 -11.68 -5.61
CA PHE A 58 -14.04 -11.38 -7.03
C PHE A 58 -15.54 -11.23 -7.29
N PRO A 59 -16.04 -10.01 -7.59
CA PRO A 59 -17.44 -9.78 -7.90
C PRO A 59 -17.93 -10.72 -9.02
N GLY A 60 -19.04 -11.42 -8.80
CA GLY A 60 -19.60 -12.36 -9.77
C GLY A 60 -18.99 -13.77 -9.75
N SER A 61 -18.13 -14.09 -8.79
CA SER A 61 -17.63 -15.46 -8.58
C SER A 61 -17.67 -15.87 -7.09
N THR A 62 -17.34 -17.13 -6.81
CA THR A 62 -17.26 -17.64 -5.43
C THR A 62 -16.19 -16.89 -4.63
N VAL A 63 -16.65 -16.19 -3.58
CA VAL A 63 -15.78 -15.55 -2.60
C VAL A 63 -14.96 -16.62 -1.87
N LYS A 64 -13.65 -16.40 -1.75
CA LYS A 64 -12.75 -17.33 -1.06
C LYS A 64 -12.74 -17.03 0.44
N GLU A 65 -13.69 -17.60 1.18
CA GLU A 65 -13.86 -17.46 2.64
C GLU A 65 -12.59 -17.70 3.45
N LYS A 66 -11.72 -18.63 3.00
CA LYS A 66 -10.43 -18.91 3.66
C LYS A 66 -9.50 -17.69 3.78
N TYR A 67 -9.73 -16.63 3.02
CA TYR A 67 -8.94 -15.40 3.09
C TYR A 67 -9.56 -14.32 3.97
N ARG A 68 -10.73 -14.58 4.57
CA ARG A 68 -11.39 -13.62 5.46
C ARG A 68 -10.54 -13.37 6.72
N GLY A 69 -10.40 -12.11 7.10
CA GLY A 69 -9.66 -11.66 8.28
C GLY A 69 -8.24 -11.18 7.95
N MET A 70 -7.72 -10.24 8.76
CA MET A 70 -6.48 -9.53 8.47
C MET A 70 -5.27 -10.46 8.25
N GLU A 71 -5.09 -11.44 9.14
CA GLU A 71 -3.95 -12.35 9.01
C GLU A 71 -4.03 -13.23 7.76
N ASN A 72 -5.23 -13.70 7.39
CA ASN A 72 -5.40 -14.52 6.20
C ASN A 72 -5.25 -13.70 4.91
N GLN A 73 -5.69 -12.43 4.92
CA GLN A 73 -5.41 -11.49 3.83
C GLN A 73 -3.90 -11.33 3.62
N LEU A 74 -3.12 -11.16 4.70
CA LEU A 74 -1.66 -11.06 4.62
C LEU A 74 -1.00 -12.36 4.15
N LYS A 75 -1.39 -13.52 4.70
CA LYS A 75 -0.91 -14.84 4.26
C LYS A 75 -1.13 -15.07 2.76
N GLY A 76 -2.24 -14.57 2.21
CA GLY A 76 -2.54 -14.67 0.78
C GLY A 76 -1.81 -13.63 -0.07
N ALA A 77 -1.80 -12.37 0.35
CA ALA A 77 -1.29 -11.26 -0.45
C ALA A 77 0.24 -11.14 -0.42
N CYS A 78 0.88 -11.28 0.75
CA CYS A 78 2.32 -11.04 0.90
C CYS A 78 3.20 -11.91 -0.02
N PRO A 79 2.99 -13.24 -0.13
CA PRO A 79 3.81 -14.07 -1.03
C PRO A 79 3.68 -13.66 -2.49
N MET A 80 2.48 -13.28 -2.92
CA MET A 80 2.23 -12.80 -4.28
C MET A 80 2.94 -11.48 -4.52
N LEU A 81 2.79 -10.51 -3.61
CA LEU A 81 3.41 -9.20 -3.76
C LEU A 81 4.94 -9.28 -3.75
N ALA A 82 5.52 -10.09 -2.87
CA ALA A 82 6.97 -10.30 -2.79
C ALA A 82 7.57 -10.89 -4.08
N LYS A 83 6.79 -11.67 -4.83
CA LYS A 83 7.22 -12.19 -6.14
C LYS A 83 7.28 -11.12 -7.22
N TYR A 84 6.48 -10.06 -7.11
CA TYR A 84 6.31 -9.06 -8.17
C TYR A 84 6.94 -7.71 -7.87
N PHE A 85 7.07 -7.35 -6.61
CA PHE A 85 7.63 -6.07 -6.20
C PHE A 85 9.06 -6.25 -5.72
N HIS A 86 9.95 -5.58 -6.42
CA HIS A 86 11.33 -5.35 -5.99
C HIS A 86 11.49 -3.87 -5.62
N PHE A 87 12.50 -3.58 -4.82
CA PHE A 87 12.81 -2.22 -4.44
C PHE A 87 13.73 -1.51 -5.45
N PRO A 88 13.52 -0.20 -5.69
CA PRO A 88 12.41 0.61 -5.18
C PRO A 88 11.08 0.29 -5.88
N VAL A 89 9.96 0.40 -5.16
CA VAL A 89 8.63 0.28 -5.77
C VAL A 89 8.40 1.50 -6.66
N THR A 90 8.01 1.25 -7.90
CA THR A 90 7.77 2.30 -8.91
C THR A 90 6.33 2.29 -9.40
N GLN A 91 5.87 3.41 -9.96
CA GLN A 91 4.55 3.46 -10.61
C GLN A 91 4.40 2.37 -11.66
N SER A 92 5.44 2.15 -12.47
CA SER A 92 5.47 1.10 -13.49
C SER A 92 5.31 -0.29 -12.88
N SER A 93 5.95 -0.59 -11.75
CA SER A 93 5.77 -1.88 -11.06
C SER A 93 4.33 -2.08 -10.58
N CYS A 94 3.68 -1.05 -10.03
CA CYS A 94 2.27 -1.13 -9.61
C CYS A 94 1.33 -1.34 -10.80
N ILE A 95 1.54 -0.62 -11.91
CA ILE A 95 0.75 -0.79 -13.14
C ILE A 95 0.96 -2.19 -13.73
N ASN A 96 2.20 -2.66 -13.81
CA ASN A 96 2.50 -3.99 -14.36
C ASN A 96 1.90 -5.10 -13.51
N PHE A 97 1.98 -5.00 -12.19
CA PHE A 97 1.31 -5.92 -11.28
C PHE A 97 -0.21 -5.94 -11.52
N ALA A 98 -0.83 -4.77 -11.64
CA ALA A 98 -2.27 -4.66 -11.88
C ALA A 98 -2.70 -5.28 -13.21
N VAL A 99 -1.95 -5.01 -14.29
CA VAL A 99 -2.26 -5.51 -15.64
C VAL A 99 -2.05 -7.01 -15.76
N ASN A 100 -0.95 -7.53 -15.22
CA ASN A 100 -0.53 -8.90 -15.49
C ASN A 100 -1.02 -9.91 -14.44
N HIS A 101 -1.25 -9.47 -13.19
CA HIS A 101 -1.48 -10.37 -12.07
C HIS A 101 -2.78 -10.08 -11.32
N TYR A 102 -2.98 -8.87 -10.83
CA TYR A 102 -4.16 -8.54 -10.02
C TYR A 102 -5.44 -8.49 -10.86
N LYS A 103 -5.36 -7.90 -12.06
CA LYS A 103 -6.43 -7.80 -13.07
C LYS A 103 -7.76 -7.22 -12.54
N PRO A 104 -7.75 -6.04 -11.88
CA PRO A 104 -8.98 -5.34 -11.53
C PRO A 104 -9.64 -4.80 -12.80
N GLY A 105 -10.88 -4.29 -12.70
CA GLY A 105 -11.62 -3.79 -13.87
C GLY A 105 -10.93 -2.66 -14.64
N VAL A 106 -10.13 -1.82 -13.96
CA VAL A 106 -9.39 -0.70 -14.57
C VAL A 106 -7.91 -0.73 -14.14
N PRO A 107 -7.09 -1.66 -14.67
CA PRO A 107 -5.78 -2.00 -14.09
C PRO A 107 -4.76 -0.85 -14.09
N ARG A 108 -4.73 -0.03 -15.14
CA ARG A 108 -3.82 1.13 -15.20
C ARG A 108 -4.17 2.20 -14.16
N ALA A 109 -5.45 2.48 -13.98
CA ALA A 109 -5.91 3.47 -12.99
C ALA A 109 -5.66 2.97 -11.56
N TRP A 110 -5.92 1.68 -11.32
CA TRP A 110 -5.60 1.00 -10.07
C TRP A 110 -4.10 1.15 -9.72
N GLY A 111 -3.21 0.80 -10.64
CA GLY A 111 -1.76 0.85 -10.41
C GLY A 111 -1.25 2.25 -10.12
N LYS A 112 -1.78 3.27 -10.82
CA LYS A 112 -1.48 4.68 -10.54
C LYS A 112 -1.95 5.11 -9.16
N SER A 113 -3.18 4.74 -8.79
CA SER A 113 -3.76 5.11 -7.49
C SER A 113 -2.98 4.49 -6.33
N VAL A 114 -2.69 3.19 -6.38
CA VAL A 114 -1.88 2.49 -5.36
C VAL A 114 -0.51 3.14 -5.21
N TYR A 115 0.18 3.43 -6.32
CA TYR A 115 1.48 4.10 -6.26
C TYR A 115 1.40 5.51 -5.67
N SER A 116 0.35 6.29 -6.01
CA SER A 116 0.14 7.61 -5.44
C SER A 116 -0.02 7.56 -3.92
N ILE A 117 -0.77 6.59 -3.40
CA ILE A 117 -0.95 6.41 -1.95
C ILE A 117 0.38 5.98 -1.31
N TYR A 118 1.03 4.96 -1.89
CA TYR A 118 2.30 4.44 -1.40
C TYR A 118 3.38 5.53 -1.31
N SER A 119 3.58 6.30 -2.37
CA SER A 119 4.58 7.37 -2.39
C SER A 119 4.28 8.51 -1.43
N GLY A 120 3.01 8.78 -1.12
CA GLY A 120 2.62 9.69 -0.04
C GLY A 120 3.04 9.16 1.33
N LEU A 121 2.72 7.89 1.62
CA LEU A 121 3.07 7.25 2.88
C LEU A 121 4.58 7.19 3.13
N GLU A 122 5.38 6.97 2.08
CA GLU A 122 6.85 6.97 2.22
C GLU A 122 7.45 8.36 2.41
N LYS A 123 6.90 9.40 1.77
CA LYS A 123 7.39 10.77 1.90
C LYS A 123 7.19 11.34 3.30
N ASP A 124 6.14 10.93 4.01
CA ASP A 124 5.85 11.36 5.38
C ASP A 124 6.84 10.82 6.44
N ILE A 125 7.90 10.14 5.99
CA ILE A 125 8.97 9.52 6.80
C ILE A 125 10.33 10.19 6.54
N VAL A 126 10.53 10.79 5.35
CA VAL A 126 11.75 11.54 5.04
C VAL A 126 11.49 13.01 5.38
N PRO A 127 12.29 13.63 6.27
CA PRO A 127 12.14 15.06 6.55
C PRO A 127 12.20 15.81 5.22
N GLN A 128 11.18 16.64 4.95
CA GLN A 128 11.30 17.57 3.85
C GLN A 128 12.47 18.49 4.17
N HIS A 129 13.52 18.45 3.35
CA HIS A 129 14.42 19.59 3.27
C HIS A 129 13.58 20.73 2.70
N THR A 130 13.00 21.54 3.59
CA THR A 130 12.50 22.85 3.23
C THR A 130 13.69 23.61 2.67
N HIS A 131 13.67 23.88 1.36
CA HIS A 131 14.48 24.93 0.78
C HIS A 131 14.05 26.23 1.45
N THR A 132 14.72 26.61 2.53
CA THR A 132 14.68 27.98 3.00
C THR A 132 15.36 28.79 1.90
N GLU A 133 14.55 29.51 1.13
CA GLU A 133 15.05 30.56 0.25
C GLU A 133 15.94 31.48 1.08
N VAL A 134 17.24 31.44 0.80
CA VAL A 134 18.16 32.49 1.21
C VAL A 134 17.75 33.71 0.41
N ALA A 135 17.05 34.64 1.06
CA ALA A 135 16.82 35.96 0.52
C ALA A 135 18.19 36.63 0.33
N ASP A 136 18.62 36.70 -0.92
CA ASP A 136 19.73 37.52 -1.38
C ASP A 136 19.40 38.99 -1.06
N MET A 137 20.06 39.54 -0.03
CA MET A 137 20.11 40.97 0.21
C MET A 137 21.47 41.54 -0.20
N SER A 138 21.97 41.16 -1.38
CA SER A 138 22.93 42.01 -2.07
C SER A 138 22.18 43.12 -2.81
N GLY A 139 22.40 44.35 -2.34
CA GLY A 139 22.13 45.55 -3.13
C GLY A 139 21.07 46.47 -2.54
N LYS A 140 21.53 47.47 -1.78
CA LYS A 140 21.29 48.88 -2.13
C LYS A 140 22.37 49.74 -1.48
N LEU A 141 22.92 50.60 -2.34
CA LEU A 141 23.92 51.64 -2.10
C LEU A 141 23.55 52.56 -0.94
#